data_AF-A0A948VWA2-F1
#
_entry.id   AF-A0A948VWA2-F1
#
_cell.length_a   1.000
_cell.length_b   1.000
_cell.length_c   1.000
_cell.angle_alpha   90.00
_cell.angle_beta   90.00
_cell.angle_gamma   90.00
#
_symmetry.space_group_name_H-M   'P 1'
#
loop_
_entity.id
_entity.type
_entity.pdbx_description
1 polymer ?
#
loop_
_entity_poly.entity_id
_entity_poly.type
_entity_poly.pdbx_seq_one_letter_code
_entity_poly.pdbx_strand_id
1 'polypeptide(L)' 'MPHKAARGVRDHALAYYNAQSWAAARLNQVPLVFSEDFCAAPTRQDGLTLEGIRFVNPFAQGFEVEEWV' A
#
# COMPACT_ATOMS: atom_id res chain seq x y z
N MET A 1 -18.77 10.72 10.23
CA MET A 1 -19.04 10.00 8.96
C MET A 1 -18.19 8.71 8.89
N PRO A 2 -18.56 7.60 9.58
CA PRO A 2 -17.70 6.41 9.71
C PRO A 2 -17.77 5.42 8.53
N HIS A 3 -18.25 5.83 7.35
CA HIS A 3 -18.66 4.88 6.28
C HIS A 3 -17.59 4.56 5.23
N LYS A 4 -16.49 5.33 5.12
CA LYS A 4 -15.51 5.14 4.02
C LYS A 4 -14.42 4.08 4.30
N ALA A 5 -14.21 3.69 5.56
CA ALA A 5 -13.23 2.66 5.91
C ALA A 5 -13.70 1.23 5.60
N ALA A 6 -15.01 0.97 5.65
CA ALA A 6 -15.55 -0.39 5.53
C ALA A 6 -15.51 -0.96 4.11
N ARG A 7 -15.43 -0.13 3.07
CA ARG A 7 -15.51 -0.61 1.67
C ARG A 7 -14.18 -1.15 1.14
N GLY A 8 -13.03 -0.68 1.65
CA GLY A 8 -11.71 -1.24 1.30
C GLY A 8 -11.38 -2.54 2.06
N VAL A 9 -11.99 -2.75 3.23
CA VAL A 9 -11.74 -3.90 4.12
C VAL A 9 -12.40 -5.19 3.60
N ARG A 10 -13.52 -5.09 2.86
CA ARG A 10 -14.29 -6.28 2.47
C ARG A 10 -13.77 -6.98 1.22
N ASP A 11 -13.13 -6.25 0.30
CA ASP A 11 -12.82 -6.77 -1.03
C ASP A 11 -11.32 -7.13 -1.23
N HIS A 12 -10.43 -6.78 -0.28
CA HIS A 12 -8.97 -6.92 -0.46
C HIS A 12 -8.20 -7.63 0.68
N ALA A 13 -8.88 -8.17 1.70
CA ALA A 13 -8.23 -8.86 2.83
C ALA A 13 -7.11 -8.05 3.51
N LEU A 14 -7.15 -6.72 3.42
CA LEU A 14 -6.18 -5.85 4.10
C LEU A 14 -6.46 -5.89 5.60
N ALA A 15 -5.42 -6.14 6.39
CA ALA A 15 -5.46 -5.94 7.83
C ALA A 15 -5.96 -4.51 8.13
N TYR A 16 -6.73 -4.32 9.21
CA TYR A 16 -7.34 -3.03 9.57
C TYR A 16 -6.34 -1.84 9.54
N TYR A 17 -5.08 -2.10 9.90
CA TYR A 17 -4.00 -1.11 9.83
C TYR A 17 -3.62 -0.73 8.39
N ASN A 18 -3.52 -1.69 7.48
CA ASN A 18 -3.23 -1.44 6.07
C ASN A 18 -4.34 -0.62 5.39
N ALA A 19 -5.60 -0.82 5.79
CA ALA A 19 -6.71 -0.02 5.30
C ALA A 19 -6.62 1.46 5.72
N GLN A 20 -6.10 1.75 6.91
CA GLN A 20 -5.91 3.13 7.38
C GLN A 20 -4.80 3.85 6.61
N SER A 21 -3.66 3.19 6.38
CA SER A 21 -2.56 3.79 5.60
C SER A 21 -2.98 4.07 4.16
N TRP A 22 -3.76 3.17 3.54
CA TRP A 22 -4.38 3.44 2.23
C TRP A 22 -5.35 4.63 2.26
N ALA A 23 -6.24 4.69 3.24
CA ALA A 23 -7.19 5.80 3.35
C ALA A 23 -6.47 7.15 3.54
N ALA A 24 -5.42 7.18 4.37
CA ALA A 24 -4.60 8.36 4.59
C ALA A 24 -3.88 8.79 3.30
N ALA A 25 -3.25 7.87 2.58
CA ALA A 25 -2.59 8.15 1.31
C ALA A 25 -3.58 8.71 0.28
N ARG A 26 -4.78 8.12 0.19
CA ARG A 26 -5.85 8.59 -0.72
C ARG A 26 -6.33 9.99 -0.37
N LEU A 27 -6.60 10.26 0.91
CA LEU A 27 -7.09 11.57 1.36
C LEU A 27 -6.07 12.69 1.12
N ASN A 28 -4.78 12.36 1.16
CA ASN A 28 -3.69 13.31 0.95
C ASN A 28 -3.11 13.25 -0.46
N GLN A 29 -3.74 12.51 -1.38
CA GLN A 29 -3.28 12.36 -2.77
C GLN A 29 -1.82 11.90 -2.90
N VAL A 30 -1.37 11.07 -1.96
CA VAL A 30 -0.01 10.50 -1.96
C VAL A 30 0.00 9.30 -2.91
N PRO A 31 0.72 9.36 -4.05
CA PRO A 31 0.67 8.29 -5.06
C PRO A 31 1.57 7.11 -4.74
N LEU A 32 2.49 7.24 -3.78
CA LEU A 32 3.51 6.26 -3.45
C LEU A 32 3.69 6.16 -1.93
N VAL A 33 3.65 4.94 -1.39
CA VAL A 33 3.87 4.65 0.03
C VAL A 33 4.91 3.55 0.15
N PHE A 34 6.00 3.80 0.88
CA PHE A 34 6.93 2.76 1.26
C PHE A 34 6.44 2.08 2.54
N SER A 35 6.19 0.77 2.47
CA SER A 35 5.73 -0.01 3.62
C SER A 35 5.95 -1.51 3.39
N GLU A 36 6.46 -2.18 4.41
CA GLU A 36 6.76 -3.62 4.39
C GLU A 36 5.51 -4.51 4.36
N ASP A 37 4.41 -4.03 4.94
CA ASP A 37 3.20 -4.81 5.19
C ASP A 37 2.27 -4.98 3.96
N PHE A 38 2.55 -4.27 2.87
CA PHE A 38 1.70 -4.27 1.68
C PHE A 38 2.16 -5.25 0.58
N CYS A 39 3.23 -6.00 0.84
CA CYS A 39 3.67 -7.06 -0.05
C CYS A 39 2.80 -8.31 0.10
N ALA A 40 1.76 -8.41 -0.73
CA ALA A 40 1.04 -9.66 -0.93
C ALA A 40 1.97 -10.67 -1.65
N ALA A 41 2.65 -11.50 -0.85
CA ALA A 41 3.48 -12.65 -1.22
C ALA A 41 4.93 -12.34 -1.68
N PRO A 42 5.90 -13.23 -1.36
CA PRO A 42 7.33 -13.09 -1.71
C PRO A 42 7.64 -13.11 -3.21
N THR A 43 6.63 -13.32 -4.06
CA THR A 43 6.76 -13.38 -5.52
C THR A 43 6.26 -12.13 -6.25
N ARG A 44 5.73 -11.12 -5.55
CA ARG A 44 5.42 -9.81 -6.12
C ARG A 44 6.46 -8.79 -5.69
N GLN A 45 7.54 -8.68 -6.47
CA GLN A 45 8.52 -7.59 -6.29
C GLN A 45 7.91 -6.20 -6.59
N ASP A 46 6.86 -6.15 -7.40
CA ASP A 46 6.37 -4.91 -8.00
C ASP A 46 5.55 -4.02 -7.06
N GLY A 47 5.16 -4.58 -5.90
CA GLY A 47 4.30 -3.94 -4.91
C GLY A 47 2.80 -4.15 -5.17
N LEU A 48 1.97 -3.52 -4.32
CA LEU A 48 0.51 -3.51 -4.46
C LEU A 48 0.09 -2.14 -4.99
N THR A 49 -0.69 -2.08 -6.07
CA THR A 49 -1.31 -0.82 -6.52
C THR A 49 -2.80 -0.85 -6.24
N LEU A 50 -3.28 0.10 -5.44
CA LEU A 50 -4.70 0.24 -5.10
C LEU A 50 -5.15 1.65 -5.45
N GLU A 51 -6.08 1.75 -6.39
CA GLU A 51 -6.73 3.02 -6.78
C GLU A 51 -5.73 4.15 -7.08
N GLY A 52 -4.65 3.82 -7.79
CA GLY A 52 -3.62 4.79 -8.18
C GLY A 52 -2.54 5.06 -7.12
N ILE A 53 -2.59 4.37 -5.97
CA ILE A 53 -1.57 4.43 -4.93
C ILE A 53 -0.71 3.17 -5.02
N ARG A 54 0.59 3.33 -5.24
CA ARG A 54 1.57 2.24 -5.26
C ARG A 54 2.17 2.06 -3.87
N PHE A 55 2.14 0.83 -3.38
CA PHE A 55 2.82 0.42 -2.15
C PHE A 55 4.07 -0.37 -2.50
N VAL A 56 5.23 0.06 -1.98
CA VAL A 56 6.54 -0.55 -2.24
C VAL A 56 7.17 -0.97 -0.93
N ASN A 57 7.68 -2.20 -0.85
CA ASN A 57 8.42 -2.65 0.32
C ASN A 57 9.92 -2.33 0.15
N PRO A 58 10.50 -1.44 0.98
CA PRO A 58 11.92 -1.10 0.91
C PRO A 58 12.85 -2.24 1.35
N PHE A 59 12.31 -3.31 1.93
CA PHE A 59 13.03 -4.52 2.31
C PHE A 59 12.83 -5.69 1.33
N ALA A 60 12.14 -5.47 0.21
CA ALA A 60 12.01 -6.49 -0.83
C ALA A 60 13.38 -6.80 -1.46
N GLN A 61 13.60 -8.06 -1.82
CA GLN A 61 14.79 -8.46 -2.58
C GLN A 61 14.77 -7.76 -3.95
N GLY A 62 15.76 -6.92 -4.21
CA GLY A 62 15.86 -6.09 -5.43
C GLY A 62 15.33 -4.66 -5.28
N PHE A 63 15.06 -4.19 -4.06
CA PHE A 63 14.84 -2.78 -3.82
C PHE A 63 16.16 -2.01 -3.95
N GLU A 64 16.25 -1.15 -4.96
CA GLU A 64 17.37 -0.23 -5.17
C GLU A 64 16.94 1.18 -4.77
N VAL A 65 17.58 1.76 -3.75
CA VAL A 65 17.17 3.08 -3.22
C VAL A 65 17.42 4.19 -4.25
N GLU A 66 18.46 4.03 -5.07
CA GLU A 66 18.90 4.95 -6.12
C GLU A 66 17.83 5.18 -7.20
N GLU A 67 16.85 4.29 -7.35
CA GLU A 67 15.70 4.49 -8.25
C GLU A 67 14.70 5.54 -7.75
N TRP A 68 14.88 6.06 -6.52
CA TRP A 68 13.89 6.88 -5.81
C TRP A 68 14.42 8.21 -5.25
N VAL A 69 15.69 8.54 -5.47
CA VAL A 69 16.36 9.74 -4.94
C VAL A 69 16.57 10.81 -6.02
#